data_AF-A0A2M7PLP9-F1
#
_entry.id   AF-A0A2M7PLP9-F1
#
_cell.length_a   1.000
_cell.length_b   1.000
_cell.length_c   1.000
_cell.angle_alpha   90.00
_cell.angle_beta   90.00
_cell.angle_gamma   90.00
#
_symmetry.space_group_name_H-M   'P 1'
#
loop_
_entity.id
_entity.type
_entity.pdbx_description
1 polymer ?
#
loop_
_entity_poly.entity_id
_entity_poly.type
_entity_poly.pdbx_seq_one_letter_code
_entity_poly.pdbx_strand_id
1 'polypeptide(L)' 'HTYISLMAQYFPAYQASQFPLLSRKINREEYREALQAFKEEGLENGWFQKDI' A
#
# COMPACT_ATOMS: atom_id res chain seq x y z
N HIS A 1 4.50 7.45 -19.46
CA HIS A 1 5.09 7.28 -18.12
C HIS A 1 3.96 7.04 -17.13
N THR A 2 4.04 5.99 -16.33
CA THR A 2 3.04 5.65 -15.31
C THR A 2 3.63 5.97 -13.94
N TYR A 3 2.94 6.80 -13.17
CA TYR A 3 3.32 7.15 -11.81
C TYR A 3 2.49 6.34 -10.83
N ILE A 4 3.13 5.76 -9.82
CA ILE A 4 2.47 4.94 -8.80
C ILE A 4 2.76 5.54 -7.43
N SER A 5 1.74 5.64 -6.58
CA SER A 5 1.87 6.06 -5.20
C SER A 5 1.58 4.90 -4.27
N LEU A 6 2.57 4.52 -3.47
CA LEU A 6 2.42 3.49 -2.43
C LEU A 6 2.06 4.15 -1.10
N MET A 7 0.90 3.80 -0.54
CA MET A 7 0.36 4.42 0.68
C MET A 7 0.60 3.55 1.91
N ALA A 8 1.15 4.13 2.98
CA ALA A 8 1.29 3.46 4.28
C ALA A 8 0.00 3.43 5.10
N GLN A 9 -1.03 4.17 4.64
CA GLN A 9 -2.27 4.38 5.36
C GLN A 9 -3.45 4.01 4.49
N TYR A 10 -4.25 3.07 4.96
CA TYR A 10 -5.50 2.66 4.34
C TYR A 10 -6.61 2.63 5.38
N PHE A 11 -7.71 3.30 5.07
CA PHE A 11 -8.91 3.35 5.90
C PHE A 11 -10.04 2.62 5.16
N PRO A 12 -10.48 1.44 5.66
CA PRO A 12 -11.63 0.74 5.11
C PRO A 12 -12.87 1.62 5.15
N ALA A 13 -13.51 1.82 4.00
CA ALA A 13 -14.71 2.65 3.88
C ALA A 13 -15.68 2.06 2.86
N TYR A 14 -16.90 2.58 2.85
CA TYR A 14 -17.96 2.18 1.91
C TYR A 14 -18.18 0.66 1.94
N GLN A 15 -17.98 -0.02 0.80
CA GLN A 15 -18.18 -1.46 0.63
C GLN A 15 -17.01 -2.31 1.12
N ALA A 16 -15.96 -1.73 1.72
CA ALA A 16 -14.82 -2.50 2.22
C ALA A 16 -15.22 -3.64 3.17
N SER A 17 -16.32 -3.48 3.91
CA SER A 17 -16.88 -4.54 4.77
C SER A 17 -17.34 -5.80 4.03
N GLN A 18 -17.61 -5.72 2.72
CA GLN A 18 -17.98 -6.86 1.88
C GLN A 18 -16.76 -7.66 1.42
N PHE A 19 -15.54 -7.13 1.62
CA PHE A 19 -14.29 -7.72 1.17
C PHE A 19 -13.38 -7.96 2.38
N PRO A 20 -13.35 -9.17 2.96
CA PRO A 20 -12.62 -9.45 4.21
C PRO A 20 -11.13 -9.03 4.21
N LEU A 21 -10.48 -9.09 3.05
CA LEU A 21 -9.08 -8.67 2.89
C LEU A 21 -8.90 -7.14 2.92
N LEU A 22 -9.93 -6.39 2.51
CA LEU A 22 -9.95 -4.93 2.48
C LEU A 22 -10.71 -4.34 3.68
N SER A 23 -11.38 -5.15 4.48
CA SER A 23 -12.18 -4.71 5.62
C SER A 23 -11.34 -4.37 6.86
N ARG A 24 -10.03 -4.15 6.71
CA ARG A 24 -9.09 -3.88 7.81
C ARG A 24 -8.02 -2.88 7.41
N LYS A 25 -7.37 -2.28 8.41
CA LYS A 25 -6.18 -1.46 8.19
C LYS A 25 -5.01 -2.35 7.71
N ILE A 26 -4.10 -1.74 6.96
CA ILE A 26 -2.81 -2.34 6.59
C ILE A 26 -1.95 -2.42 7.85
N ASN A 27 -1.21 -3.51 8.00
CA ASN A 27 -0.22 -3.64 9.07
C ASN A 27 1.18 -3.22 8.57
N ARG A 28 2.13 -3.01 9.51
CA ARG A 28 3.47 -2.54 9.17
C ARG A 28 4.27 -3.54 8.33
N GLU A 29 4.08 -4.84 8.52
CA GLU A 29 4.81 -5.88 7.79
C GLU A 29 4.36 -5.93 6.33
N GLU A 30 3.05 -5.92 6.08
CA GLU A 30 2.46 -5.87 4.75
C GLU A 30 2.91 -4.64 3.96
N TYR A 31 3.00 -3.49 4.62
CA TYR A 31 3.51 -2.29 3.97
C TYR A 31 4.99 -2.44 3.57
N ARG A 32 5.82 -3.07 4.42
CA ARG A 32 7.23 -3.32 4.10
C ARG A 32 7.39 -4.30 2.96
N GLU A 33 6.60 -5.37 2.93
CA GLU A 33 6.57 -6.32 1.82
C GLU A 33 6.18 -5.63 0.51
N ALA A 34 5.13 -4.80 0.54
CA ALA A 34 4.72 -4.03 -0.63
C ALA A 34 5.82 -3.03 -1.09
N LEU A 35 6.52 -2.38 -0.15
CA LEU A 35 7.62 -1.48 -0.45
C LEU A 35 8.84 -2.21 -1.04
N GLN A 36 9.11 -3.43 -0.59
CA GLN A 36 10.16 -4.26 -1.17
C GLN A 36 9.84 -4.62 -2.61
N ALA A 37 8.65 -5.17 -2.87
CA ALA A 37 8.19 -5.49 -4.23
C ALA A 37 8.21 -4.26 -5.13
N PHE A 38 7.76 -3.10 -4.62
CA PHE A 38 7.79 -1.83 -5.35
C PHE A 38 9.20 -1.44 -5.83
N LYS A 39 10.23 -1.70 -5.02
CA LYS A 39 11.63 -1.42 -5.36
C LYS A 39 12.20 -2.48 -6.32
N GLU A 40 11.90 -3.75 -6.08
CA GLU A 40 12.38 -4.86 -6.91
C GLU A 40 11.87 -4.76 -8.35
N GLU A 41 10.63 -4.30 -8.53
CA GLU A 41 10.00 -4.09 -9.84
C GLU A 41 10.41 -2.78 -10.52
N GLY A 42 11.33 -2.01 -9.94
CA GLY A 42 11.83 -0.76 -10.53
C GLY A 42 10.76 0.32 -10.66
N LEU A 43 9.72 0.31 -9.80
CA LEU A 43 8.64 1.30 -9.79
C LEU A 43 9.08 2.64 -9.18
N GLU A 44 10.30 3.07 -9.47
CA GLU A 44 10.97 4.22 -8.84
C GLU A 44 10.33 5.58 -9.21
N ASN A 45 9.50 5.61 -10.27
CA ASN A 45 8.77 6.79 -10.71
C ASN A 45 7.51 7.04 -9.87
N GLY A 46 7.66 7.12 -8.55
CA GLY A 46 6.54 7.14 -7.63
C GLY A 46 6.83 7.75 -6.26
N TRP A 47 5.79 7.84 -5.44
CA TRP A 47 5.89 8.32 -4.06
C TRP A 47 5.60 7.19 -3.10
N PHE A 48 6.41 7.07 -2.06
CA PHE A 48 6.14 6.20 -0.92
C PHE A 48 6.33 6.99 0.38
N GLN A 49 5.60 6.60 1.41
CA GLN A 49 5.64 7.26 2.71
C GLN A 49 6.67 6.54 3.60
N LYS A 50 7.45 7.29 4.38
CA LYS A 50 8.31 6.68 5.41
C LYS A 50 7.44 6.19 6.56
N ASP A 51 7.73 5.00 7.07
CA ASP A 51 7.02 4.36 8.20
C ASP A 51 6.74 5.34 9.35
N ILE A 52 5.53 5.27 9.93
CA ILE A 52 5.11 5.94 11.18
C ILE A 52 5.62 5.14 12.38
#